data_AF-A0A7S2TLL8-F1
#
_entry.id   AF-A0A7S2TLL8-F1
#
_cell.length_a   1.000
_cell.length_b   1.000
_cell.length_c   1.000
_cell.angle_alpha   90.00
_cell.angle_beta   90.00
_cell.angle_gamma   90.00
#
_symmetry.space_group_name_H-M   'P 1'
#
loop_
_entity.id
_entity.type
_entity.pdbx_description
1 polymer ?
#
loop_
_entity_poly.entity_id
_entity_poly.type
_entity_poly.pdbx_seq_one_letter_code
_entity_poly.pdbx_strand_id
1 'polypeptide(L)'
;FLKRHFFISSISKLYCTKVENRQVFPFTAIIGQTNMKLALILNIIDPRIGGVMSMGDRGTGKSTVVRSLVDLLPKIQVVNDDPFNSHPSNIDLMSQDVKNLKMEGKPIYTNFIKTPMIDLPLGATEDRVCGSIDIEKALLNGAKAFEPGLLAKANRGILYVDEVNLL
;
A
#
# COMPACT_ATOMS: atom_id res chain seq x y z
N PHE A 1 10.76 -30.18 -48.59
CA PHE A 1 11.05 -29.03 -49.46
C PHE A 1 10.09 -27.91 -49.09
N LEU A 2 10.62 -26.76 -48.67
CA LEU A 2 10.12 -25.35 -48.72
C LEU A 2 8.61 -25.04 -48.51
N LYS A 3 8.23 -24.23 -47.50
CA LYS A 3 8.14 -22.73 -47.48
C LYS A 3 6.99 -22.19 -48.37
N ARG A 4 6.17 -21.19 -47.98
CA ARG A 4 6.49 -19.99 -47.17
C ARG A 4 5.24 -19.13 -46.77
N HIS A 5 5.27 -18.52 -45.57
CA HIS A 5 4.64 -17.23 -45.11
C HIS A 5 3.11 -16.99 -45.29
N PHE A 6 2.38 -16.34 -44.37
CA PHE A 6 2.70 -15.05 -43.71
C PHE A 6 2.42 -14.97 -42.19
N PHE A 7 2.95 -13.89 -41.60
CA PHE A 7 2.99 -13.52 -40.16
C PHE A 7 1.85 -12.57 -39.77
N ILE A 8 1.54 -12.45 -38.44
CA ILE A 8 0.86 -11.37 -37.65
C ILE A 8 0.22 -12.06 -36.43
N SER A 9 0.44 -11.79 -35.14
CA SER A 9 0.92 -10.64 -34.34
C SER A 9 -0.12 -9.53 -34.11
N SER A 10 -0.68 -9.31 -32.90
CA SER A 10 -0.34 -9.90 -31.60
C SER A 10 -1.42 -9.62 -30.53
N ILE A 11 -1.23 -10.20 -29.33
CA ILE A 11 -1.62 -9.68 -28.00
C ILE A 11 -2.95 -8.91 -27.89
N SER A 12 -3.94 -9.52 -27.24
CA SER A 12 -4.84 -8.82 -26.32
C SER A 12 -5.38 -9.77 -25.25
N LYS A 13 -4.50 -10.19 -24.32
CA LYS A 13 -4.97 -10.63 -23.00
C LYS A 13 -5.59 -9.43 -22.32
N LEU A 14 -6.92 -9.31 -22.36
CA LEU A 14 -7.64 -8.38 -21.48
C LEU A 14 -7.34 -8.82 -20.04
N TYR A 15 -6.50 -8.06 -19.35
CA TYR A 15 -6.37 -8.14 -17.91
C TYR A 15 -7.68 -7.64 -17.31
N CYS A 16 -8.62 -8.57 -17.11
CA CYS A 16 -9.78 -8.34 -16.29
C CYS A 16 -9.28 -8.16 -14.85
N THR A 17 -9.02 -6.91 -14.46
CA THR A 17 -8.77 -6.52 -13.08
C THR A 17 -10.04 -6.76 -12.30
N LYS A 18 -10.13 -7.97 -11.75
CA LYS A 18 -11.23 -8.43 -10.91
C LYS A 18 -11.26 -7.56 -9.66
N VAL A 19 -12.02 -6.46 -9.71
CA VAL A 19 -12.31 -5.64 -8.55
C VAL A 19 -13.17 -6.50 -7.63
N GLU A 20 -12.52 -7.22 -6.71
CA GLU A 20 -13.22 -7.88 -5.62
C GLU A 20 -13.89 -6.80 -4.78
N ASN A 21 -15.18 -6.58 -5.06
CA ASN A 21 -16.04 -5.75 -4.25
C ASN A 21 -16.34 -6.48 -2.94
N ARG A 22 -15.29 -6.68 -2.11
CA ARG A 22 -15.39 -7.21 -0.76
C ARG A 22 -16.36 -6.31 -0.01
N GLN A 23 -17.51 -6.86 0.36
CA GLN A 23 -18.47 -6.17 1.20
C GLN A 23 -17.82 -5.92 2.55
N VAL A 24 -17.34 -4.69 2.75
CA VAL A 24 -16.81 -4.24 4.03
C VAL A 24 -18.00 -3.95 4.94
N PHE A 25 -17.99 -4.52 6.15
CA PHE A 25 -19.04 -4.26 7.13
C PHE A 25 -18.97 -2.79 7.57
N PRO A 26 -20.09 -2.03 7.61
CA PRO A 26 -20.02 -0.58 7.83
C PRO A 26 -19.62 -0.21 9.27
N PHE A 27 -18.68 0.74 9.41
CA PHE A 27 -18.10 1.16 10.70
C PHE A 27 -19.15 1.64 11.72
N THR A 28 -20.22 2.27 11.23
CA THR A 28 -21.34 2.74 12.06
C THR A 28 -22.19 1.60 12.63
N ALA A 29 -22.29 0.46 11.92
CA ALA A 29 -23.08 -0.70 12.37
C ALA A 29 -22.33 -1.61 13.35
N ILE A 30 -21.03 -1.41 13.58
CA ILE A 30 -20.29 -2.20 14.57
C ILE A 30 -20.75 -1.79 15.97
N ILE A 31 -21.32 -2.73 16.72
CA ILE A 31 -21.83 -2.47 18.07
C ILE A 31 -20.66 -2.48 19.07
N GLY A 32 -20.65 -1.51 19.99
CA GLY A 32 -19.60 -1.37 21.00
C GLY A 32 -18.25 -0.92 20.43
N GLN A 33 -17.17 -1.40 21.03
CA GLN A 33 -15.78 -1.04 20.71
C GLN A 33 -15.50 0.48 20.72
N THR A 34 -16.24 1.26 21.51
CA THR A 34 -16.22 2.74 21.52
C THR A 34 -14.81 3.32 21.67
N ASN A 35 -14.02 2.79 22.60
CA ASN A 35 -12.65 3.24 22.84
C ASN A 35 -11.73 2.97 21.64
N MET A 36 -11.86 1.80 21.00
CA MET A 36 -11.10 1.45 19.79
C MET A 36 -11.49 2.35 18.61
N LYS A 37 -12.79 2.57 18.40
CA LYS A 37 -13.30 3.48 17.36
C LYS A 37 -12.76 4.90 17.55
N LEU A 38 -12.81 5.41 18.78
CA LEU A 38 -12.30 6.74 19.12
C LEU A 38 -10.78 6.83 18.88
N ALA A 39 -10.00 5.87 19.37
CA ALA A 39 -8.55 5.85 19.20
C ALA A 39 -8.14 5.85 17.71
N LEU A 40 -8.82 5.06 16.88
CA LEU A 40 -8.54 5.01 15.45
C LEU A 40 -8.95 6.31 14.72
N ILE A 41 -10.08 6.92 15.08
CA ILE A 41 -10.50 8.23 14.53
C ILE A 41 -9.48 9.31 14.89
N LEU A 42 -9.03 9.36 16.14
CA LEU A 42 -8.02 10.32 16.60
C LEU A 42 -6.69 10.13 15.85
N ASN A 43 -6.24 8.89 15.67
CA ASN A 43 -5.02 8.57 14.92
C ASN A 43 -5.08 8.97 13.44
N ILE A 44 -6.27 8.91 12.81
CA ILE A 44 -6.48 9.40 11.43
C ILE A 44 -6.42 10.93 11.36
N ILE A 45 -6.90 11.63 12.39
CA ILE A 45 -6.87 13.10 12.48
C ILE A 45 -5.44 13.59 12.74
N ASP A 46 -4.73 12.97 13.68
CA ASP A 46 -3.34 13.28 13.99
C ASP A 46 -2.51 12.00 14.19
N PRO A 47 -1.72 11.58 13.18
CA PRO A 47 -0.90 10.37 13.28
C PRO A 47 0.28 10.53 14.28
N ARG A 48 0.58 11.74 14.75
CA ARG A 48 1.63 11.99 15.76
C ARG A 48 1.26 11.48 17.14
N ILE A 49 -0.01 11.11 17.36
CA ILE A 49 -0.48 10.41 18.57
C ILE A 49 0.20 9.04 18.73
N GLY A 50 0.74 8.47 17.64
CA GLY A 50 1.41 7.16 17.63
C GLY A 50 0.47 6.01 17.28
N GLY A 51 0.94 4.77 17.43
CA GLY A 51 0.19 3.58 17.07
C GLY A 51 -0.98 3.26 18.00
N VAL A 52 -2.05 2.68 17.45
CA VAL A 52 -3.22 2.21 18.23
C VAL A 52 -3.07 0.71 18.52
N MET A 53 -2.84 0.36 19.79
CA MET A 53 -2.86 -1.02 20.27
C MET A 53 -4.28 -1.43 20.68
N SER A 54 -4.78 -2.54 20.13
CA SER A 54 -6.11 -3.07 20.46
C SER A 54 -6.00 -4.48 21.05
N MET A 55 -6.28 -4.60 22.35
CA MET A 55 -6.29 -5.88 23.08
C MET A 55 -7.68 -6.53 23.08
N GLY A 56 -7.71 -7.85 23.18
CA GLY A 56 -8.92 -8.66 23.34
C GLY A 56 -8.85 -9.97 22.55
N ASP A 57 -9.76 -10.89 22.80
CA ASP A 57 -9.71 -12.25 22.25
C ASP A 57 -9.87 -12.34 20.73
N ARG A 58 -9.50 -13.48 20.14
CA ARG A 58 -9.83 -13.81 18.75
C ARG A 58 -11.36 -13.77 18.56
N GLY A 59 -11.82 -13.25 17.42
CA GLY A 59 -13.26 -13.11 17.12
C GLY A 59 -13.94 -11.83 17.63
N THR A 60 -13.28 -10.98 18.42
CA THR A 60 -13.85 -9.71 18.95
C THR A 60 -14.02 -8.57 17.92
N GLY A 61 -13.85 -8.86 16.62
CA GLY A 61 -14.10 -7.91 15.53
C GLY A 61 -13.04 -6.83 15.31
N LYS A 62 -11.89 -6.87 16.00
CA LYS A 62 -10.82 -5.85 15.90
C LYS A 62 -10.44 -5.50 14.46
N SER A 63 -10.09 -6.49 13.65
CA SER A 63 -9.70 -6.28 12.25
C SER A 63 -10.89 -5.88 11.35
N THR A 64 -12.13 -6.20 11.73
CA THR A 64 -13.36 -5.68 11.09
C THR A 64 -13.49 -4.17 11.32
N VAL A 65 -13.24 -3.67 12.53
CA VAL A 65 -13.26 -2.22 12.83
C VAL A 65 -12.25 -1.48 11.95
N VAL A 66 -11.01 -1.94 11.89
CA VAL A 66 -9.96 -1.30 11.07
C VAL A 66 -10.34 -1.30 9.59
N ARG A 67 -10.76 -2.45 9.02
CA ARG A 67 -11.19 -2.54 7.61
C ARG A 67 -12.39 -1.63 7.30
N SER A 68 -13.37 -1.57 8.21
CA SER A 68 -14.55 -0.71 8.07
C SER A 68 -14.24 0.78 8.09
N LEU A 69 -13.15 1.16 8.77
CA LEU A 69 -12.70 2.54 8.85
C LEU A 69 -11.88 2.94 7.61
N VAL A 70 -11.00 2.06 7.14
CA VAL A 70 -10.24 2.24 5.89
C VAL A 70 -11.17 2.50 4.70
N ASP A 71 -12.29 1.77 4.62
CA ASP A 71 -13.23 1.90 3.49
C ASP A 71 -13.98 3.25 3.48
N LEU A 72 -14.07 3.93 4.64
CA LEU A 72 -14.61 5.29 4.74
C LEU A 72 -13.59 6.39 4.42
N LEU A 73 -12.29 6.07 4.33
CA LEU A 73 -11.26 7.07 4.05
C LEU A 73 -11.34 7.58 2.60
N PRO A 74 -11.09 8.88 2.37
CA PRO A 74 -11.04 9.42 1.02
C PRO A 74 -9.93 8.77 0.21
N LYS A 75 -10.15 8.61 -1.10
CA LYS A 75 -9.11 8.14 -2.02
C LYS A 75 -7.92 9.10 -2.00
N ILE A 76 -6.71 8.54 -1.94
CA ILE A 76 -5.48 9.32 -1.97
C ILE A 76 -5.00 9.49 -3.43
N GLN A 77 -4.57 10.69 -3.78
CA GLN A 77 -3.86 10.92 -5.04
C GLN A 77 -2.41 10.43 -4.90
N VAL A 78 -1.96 9.59 -5.84
CA VAL A 78 -0.58 9.08 -5.88
C VAL A 78 0.01 9.24 -7.28
N VAL A 79 1.34 9.23 -7.37
CA VAL A 79 2.06 9.19 -8.64
C VAL A 79 2.00 7.77 -9.22
N ASN A 80 1.77 7.66 -10.53
CA ASN A 80 1.76 6.37 -11.22
C ASN A 80 3.15 5.72 -11.17
N ASP A 81 3.18 4.39 -11.06
CA ASP A 81 4.39 3.55 -11.06
C ASP A 81 5.40 3.82 -9.92
N ASP A 82 5.10 4.72 -8.97
CA ASP A 82 5.89 4.93 -7.74
C ASP A 82 5.51 3.91 -6.66
N PRO A 83 6.44 3.08 -6.16
CA PRO A 83 6.15 2.04 -5.17
C PRO A 83 5.90 2.57 -3.74
N PHE A 84 6.07 3.87 -3.52
CA PHE A 84 5.94 4.54 -2.23
C PHE A 84 4.65 5.38 -2.11
N ASN A 85 3.71 5.28 -3.05
CA ASN A 85 2.46 6.07 -3.05
C ASN A 85 2.70 7.60 -2.96
N SER A 86 3.76 8.11 -3.58
CA SER A 86 4.21 9.50 -3.47
C SER A 86 3.12 10.52 -3.83
N HIS A 87 3.11 11.66 -3.14
CA HIS A 87 2.19 12.76 -3.41
C HIS A 87 2.73 13.64 -4.56
N PRO A 88 1.94 14.01 -5.59
CA PRO A 88 2.43 14.81 -6.73
C PRO A 88 2.73 16.30 -6.41
N SER A 89 2.03 16.87 -5.42
CA SER A 89 2.24 18.26 -4.98
C SER A 89 3.17 18.41 -3.77
N ASN A 90 2.99 17.60 -2.71
CA ASN A 90 3.68 17.77 -1.42
C ASN A 90 5.10 17.15 -1.42
N ILE A 91 6.12 17.99 -1.22
CA ILE A 91 7.55 17.65 -1.27
C ILE A 91 7.97 16.68 -0.16
N ASP A 92 7.36 16.78 1.03
CA ASP A 92 7.70 15.91 2.17
C ASP A 92 7.20 14.47 1.96
N LEU A 93 6.21 14.30 1.07
CA LEU A 93 5.58 13.03 0.73
C LEU A 93 5.99 12.51 -0.66
N MET A 94 7.14 12.94 -1.18
CA MET A 94 7.70 12.46 -2.45
C MET A 94 8.94 11.58 -2.24
N SER A 95 8.99 10.45 -2.96
CA SER A 95 10.23 9.73 -3.22
C SER A 95 11.25 10.62 -3.95
N GLN A 96 12.54 10.29 -3.84
CA GLN A 96 13.60 11.09 -4.47
C GLN A 96 13.46 11.09 -6.00
N ASP A 97 13.01 9.99 -6.59
CA ASP A 97 12.81 9.87 -8.05
C ASP A 97 11.70 10.82 -8.53
N VAL A 98 10.58 10.90 -7.79
CA VAL A 98 9.50 11.86 -8.08
C VAL A 98 9.98 13.32 -7.92
N LYS A 99 10.85 13.61 -6.94
CA LYS A 99 11.48 14.94 -6.80
C LYS A 99 12.34 15.28 -8.02
N ASN A 100 13.17 14.34 -8.46
CA ASN A 100 14.04 14.52 -9.63
C ASN A 100 13.21 14.76 -10.90
N LEU A 101 12.20 13.93 -11.16
CA LEU A 101 11.28 14.10 -12.30
C LEU A 101 10.57 15.47 -12.28
N LYS A 102 10.20 15.97 -11.11
CA LYS A 102 9.59 17.30 -10.93
C LYS A 102 10.56 18.43 -11.20
N MET A 103 11.83 18.31 -10.76
CA MET A 103 12.89 19.28 -11.05
C MET A 103 13.27 19.31 -12.53
N GLU A 104 13.24 18.16 -13.20
CA GLU A 104 13.46 18.02 -14.65
C GLU A 104 12.28 18.50 -15.51
N GLY A 105 11.16 18.93 -14.90
CA GLY A 105 9.97 19.40 -15.61
C GLY A 105 9.21 18.31 -16.38
N LYS A 106 9.44 17.04 -16.07
CA LYS A 106 8.76 15.91 -16.74
C LYS A 106 7.29 15.80 -16.29
N PRO A 107 6.38 15.33 -17.16
CA PRO A 107 4.98 15.14 -16.80
C PRO A 107 4.83 14.02 -15.77
N ILE A 108 4.25 14.36 -14.61
CA ILE A 108 3.94 13.40 -13.55
C ILE A 108 2.49 12.93 -13.73
N TYR A 109 2.31 11.69 -14.15
CA TYR A 109 0.99 11.06 -14.22
C TYR A 109 0.54 10.64 -12.83
N THR A 110 -0.75 10.82 -12.53
CA THR A 110 -1.31 10.54 -11.20
C THR A 110 -2.63 9.80 -11.32
N ASN A 111 -2.95 9.02 -10.31
CA ASN A 111 -4.25 8.36 -10.16
C ASN A 111 -4.77 8.50 -8.71
N PHE A 112 -6.00 8.06 -8.50
CA PHE A 112 -6.63 8.03 -7.17
C PHE A 112 -6.90 6.59 -6.74
N ILE A 113 -6.18 6.13 -5.72
CA ILE A 113 -6.34 4.80 -5.12
C ILE A 113 -7.13 4.88 -3.80
N LYS A 114 -7.78 3.78 -3.39
CA LYS A 114 -8.26 3.68 -1.99
C LYS A 114 -7.06 3.72 -1.06
N THR A 115 -7.23 4.24 0.15
CA THR A 115 -6.20 4.22 1.20
C THR A 115 -5.69 2.79 1.40
N PRO A 116 -4.37 2.55 1.27
CA PRO A 116 -3.85 1.19 1.37
C PRO A 116 -3.98 0.69 2.81
N MET A 117 -4.46 -0.54 2.97
CA MET A 117 -4.38 -1.29 4.21
C MET A 117 -3.51 -2.51 3.96
N ILE A 118 -2.38 -2.57 4.65
CA ILE A 118 -1.40 -3.66 4.53
C ILE A 118 -1.43 -4.46 5.83
N ASP A 119 -1.82 -5.73 5.73
CA ASP A 119 -1.73 -6.70 6.82
C ASP A 119 -0.26 -7.20 6.90
N LEU A 120 0.39 -7.00 8.05
CA LEU A 120 1.73 -7.51 8.36
C LEU A 120 1.61 -8.97 8.85
N PRO A 121 2.15 -9.96 8.12
CA PRO A 121 2.05 -11.36 8.52
C PRO A 121 3.00 -11.69 9.68
N LEU A 122 2.58 -12.61 10.55
CA LEU A 122 3.43 -13.23 11.55
C LEU A 122 4.64 -13.89 10.87
N GLY A 123 5.85 -13.61 11.37
CA GLY A 123 7.10 -14.08 10.76
C GLY A 123 7.49 -13.37 9.45
N ALA A 124 7.05 -12.13 9.22
CA ALA A 124 7.63 -11.29 8.17
C ALA A 124 9.13 -11.04 8.45
N THR A 125 10.01 -11.39 7.50
CA THR A 125 11.43 -11.04 7.58
C THR A 125 11.62 -9.53 7.46
N GLU A 126 12.67 -8.98 8.09
CA GLU A 126 13.00 -7.55 8.03
C GLU A 126 13.08 -7.04 6.59
N ASP A 127 13.77 -7.78 5.71
CA ASP A 127 13.83 -7.55 4.25
C ASP A 127 12.44 -7.40 3.59
N ARG A 128 11.44 -8.15 4.04
CA ARG A 128 10.07 -8.07 3.52
C ARG A 128 9.31 -6.87 4.07
N VAL A 129 9.63 -6.42 5.29
CA VAL A 129 8.99 -5.28 5.96
C VAL A 129 9.58 -3.96 5.47
N CYS A 130 10.89 -3.79 5.61
CA CYS A 130 11.66 -2.60 5.26
C CYS A 130 11.93 -2.50 3.75
N GLY A 131 12.11 -3.64 3.09
CA GLY A 131 12.63 -3.74 1.71
C GLY A 131 14.06 -4.26 1.70
N SER A 132 14.49 -4.79 0.56
CA SER A 132 15.81 -5.40 0.37
C SER A 132 16.62 -4.68 -0.71
N ILE A 133 17.92 -4.96 -0.78
CA ILE A 133 18.80 -4.49 -1.86
C ILE A 133 19.25 -5.71 -2.66
N ASP A 134 18.93 -5.73 -3.95
CA ASP A 134 19.43 -6.74 -4.87
C ASP A 134 20.87 -6.39 -5.28
N ILE A 135 21.82 -7.05 -4.62
CA ILE A 135 23.26 -6.82 -4.82
C ILE A 135 23.70 -7.24 -6.23
N GLU A 136 23.12 -8.30 -6.81
CA GLU A 136 23.49 -8.78 -8.14
C GLU A 136 23.08 -7.76 -9.21
N LYS A 137 21.82 -7.28 -9.18
CA LYS A 137 21.36 -6.21 -10.07
C LYS A 137 22.14 -4.91 -9.86
N ALA A 138 22.52 -4.58 -8.61
CA ALA A 138 23.28 -3.37 -8.31
C ALA A 138 24.72 -3.41 -8.87
N LEU A 139 25.39 -4.56 -8.78
CA LEU A 139 26.73 -4.76 -9.34
C LEU A 139 26.74 -4.83 -10.87
N LEU A 140 25.73 -5.47 -11.48
CA LEU A 140 25.66 -5.63 -12.94
C LEU A 140 25.22 -4.36 -13.67
N ASN A 141 24.22 -3.63 -13.15
CA ASN A 141 23.63 -2.48 -13.82
C ASN A 141 24.13 -1.12 -13.30
N GLY A 142 24.94 -1.10 -12.24
CA GLY A 142 25.45 0.14 -11.61
C GLY A 142 24.36 1.03 -10.99
N ALA A 143 23.13 0.52 -10.86
CA ALA A 143 21.95 1.24 -10.41
C ALA A 143 21.44 0.70 -9.06
N LYS A 144 20.83 1.55 -8.23
CA LYS A 144 20.25 1.14 -6.93
C LYS A 144 19.04 0.24 -7.13
N ALA A 145 19.25 -1.08 -7.12
CA ALA A 145 18.18 -2.08 -7.20
C ALA A 145 17.57 -2.34 -5.81
N PHE A 146 16.78 -1.38 -5.30
CA PHE A 146 16.03 -1.53 -4.05
C PHE A 146 14.65 -2.15 -4.32
N GLU A 147 14.29 -3.21 -3.58
CA GLU A 147 12.97 -3.83 -3.67
C GLU A 147 12.06 -3.34 -2.52
N PRO A 148 10.91 -2.71 -2.82
CA PRO A 148 10.07 -2.05 -1.81
C PRO A 148 9.32 -3.05 -0.91
N GLY A 149 9.57 -2.96 0.39
CA GLY A 149 8.92 -3.76 1.43
C GLY A 149 7.44 -3.41 1.68
N LEU A 150 6.87 -4.04 2.71
CA LEU A 150 5.49 -3.78 3.14
C LEU A 150 5.28 -2.34 3.64
N LEU A 151 6.29 -1.73 4.28
CA LEU A 151 6.22 -0.34 4.76
C LEU A 151 6.07 0.67 3.60
N ALA A 152 6.78 0.45 2.48
CA ALA A 152 6.65 1.29 1.29
C ALA A 152 5.20 1.29 0.76
N LYS A 153 4.58 0.10 0.71
CA LYS A 153 3.20 -0.10 0.24
C LYS A 153 2.15 0.43 1.22
N ALA A 154 2.47 0.46 2.52
CA ALA A 154 1.64 1.02 3.58
C ALA A 154 1.74 2.56 3.68
N ASN A 155 2.66 3.20 2.95
CA ASN A 155 2.82 4.65 3.02
C ASN A 155 1.52 5.38 2.66
N ARG A 156 1.20 6.42 3.46
CA ARG A 156 -0.05 7.19 3.41
C ARG A 156 -1.33 6.35 3.58
N GLY A 157 -1.22 5.17 4.20
CA GLY A 157 -2.34 4.34 4.60
C GLY A 157 -2.16 3.74 6.00
N ILE A 158 -2.64 2.52 6.18
CA ILE A 158 -2.68 1.83 7.48
C ILE A 158 -1.91 0.51 7.39
N LEU A 159 -0.93 0.34 8.28
CA LEU A 159 -0.30 -0.95 8.56
C LEU A 159 -1.07 -1.63 9.70
N TYR A 160 -1.66 -2.79 9.45
CA TYR A 160 -2.31 -3.60 10.47
C TYR A 160 -1.39 -4.75 10.87
N VAL A 161 -1.27 -5.00 12.17
CA VAL A 161 -0.48 -6.11 12.71
C VAL A 161 -1.41 -6.96 13.56
N ASP A 162 -1.60 -8.22 13.19
CA ASP A 162 -2.33 -9.18 14.00
C ASP A 162 -1.35 -9.86 14.96
N GLU A 163 -1.80 -10.14 16.19
CA GLU A 163 -1.07 -10.96 17.17
C GLU A 163 0.37 -10.49 17.44
N VAL A 164 0.54 -9.19 17.72
CA VAL A 164 1.81 -8.51 18.07
C VAL A 164 2.63 -9.19 19.19
N ASN A 165 2.03 -10.09 19.96
CA ASN A 165 2.67 -10.91 20.98
C ASN A 165 3.38 -12.16 20.44
N LEU A 166 3.33 -12.41 19.13
CA LEU A 166 3.98 -13.52 18.41
C LEU A 166 4.98 -13.02 17.35
N LEU A 167 5.37 -11.74 17.44
CA LEU A 167 6.24 -11.03 16.50
C LEU A 167 7.63 -10.80 17.12
#